data_AF-A0A401QSW9-F1
#
_entry.id   AF-A0A401QSW9-F1
#
_cell.length_a   1.000
_cell.length_b   1.000
_cell.length_c   1.000
_cell.angle_alpha   90.00
_cell.angle_beta   90.00
_cell.angle_gamma   90.00
#
_symmetry.space_group_name_H-M   'P 1'
#
loop_
_entity.id
_entity.type
_entity.pdbx_description
1 polymer ?
#
loop_
_entity_poly.entity_id
_entity_poly.type
_entity_poly.pdbx_seq_one_letter_code
_entity_poly.pdbx_strand_id
1 'polypeptide(L)' 'MTAHQKMTAKVEQARGAAKEAVGRAVGNERMTGEGRLERAKGDLREAAARGGEAVAKGKDALQR' A
#
# COMPACT_ATOMS: atom_id res chain seq x y z
N MET A 1 -10.74 -10.84 2.19
CA MET A 1 -9.50 -10.48 2.93
C MET A 1 -9.76 -10.58 4.42
N THR A 2 -8.96 -11.37 5.14
CA THR A 2 -9.10 -11.57 6.60
C THR A 2 -8.63 -10.34 7.36
N ALA A 3 -9.20 -10.08 8.54
CA ALA A 3 -8.90 -8.90 9.36
C ALA A 3 -7.38 -8.72 9.65
N HIS A 4 -6.66 -9.84 9.72
CA HIS A 4 -5.21 -9.89 9.90
C HIS A 4 -4.46 -9.19 8.74
N GLN A 5 -4.83 -9.46 7.48
CA GLN A 5 -4.18 -8.84 6.31
C GLN A 5 -4.41 -7.32 6.26
N LYS A 6 -5.61 -6.85 6.66
CA LYS A 6 -5.93 -5.42 6.74
C LYS A 6 -5.13 -4.73 7.85
N MET A 7 -4.92 -5.39 8.99
CA MET A 7 -4.04 -4.87 10.04
C MET A 7 -2.59 -4.80 9.58
N THR A 8 -2.05 -5.85 8.98
CA THR A 8 -0.66 -5.87 8.47
C THR A 8 -0.43 -4.76 7.45
N ALA A 9 -1.36 -4.55 6.50
CA ALA A 9 -1.25 -3.48 5.51
C ALA A 9 -1.20 -2.09 6.15
N LYS A 10 -2.05 -1.82 7.16
CA LYS A 10 -2.02 -0.55 7.91
C LYS A 10 -0.74 -0.38 8.72
N VAL A 11 -0.22 -1.45 9.31
CA VAL A 11 1.05 -1.44 10.07
C VAL A 11 2.22 -1.13 9.14
N GLU A 12 2.28 -1.73 7.96
CA GLU A 12 3.32 -1.44 6.96
C GLU A 12 3.25 0.00 6.45
N GLN A 13 2.04 0.53 6.18
CA GLN A 13 1.88 1.94 5.83
C GLN A 13 2.33 2.89 6.95
N ALA A 14 1.97 2.59 8.19
CA ALA A 14 2.40 3.39 9.34
C ALA A 14 3.93 3.34 9.52
N ARG A 15 4.55 2.18 9.30
CA ARG A 15 6.01 2.02 9.34
C ARG A 15 6.72 2.78 8.22
N GLY A 16 6.19 2.76 7.00
CA GLY A 16 6.71 3.55 5.89
C GLY A 16 6.61 5.06 6.15
N ALA A 17 5.49 5.51 6.72
CA ALA A 17 5.31 6.90 7.13
C ALA A 17 6.28 7.32 8.23
N ALA A 18 6.50 6.46 9.23
CA ALA A 18 7.49 6.68 10.28
C ALA A 18 8.91 6.74 9.73
N LYS A 19 9.29 5.84 8.81
CA LYS A 19 10.61 5.88 8.14
C LYS A 19 10.83 7.18 7.37
N GLU A 20 9.81 7.67 6.66
CA GLU A 20 9.90 8.95 5.95
C GLU A 20 10.02 10.15 6.89
N ALA A 21 9.30 10.14 8.00
CA ALA A 21 9.32 11.22 8.99
C ALA A 21 10.66 11.25 9.73
N VAL A 22 11.11 10.10 10.22
CA VAL A 22 12.41 9.97 10.91
C VAL A 22 13.55 10.22 9.94
N GLY A 23 13.50 9.69 8.72
CA GLY A 23 14.50 9.93 7.67
C GLY A 23 14.65 11.41 7.34
N ARG A 24 13.54 12.17 7.26
CA ARG A 24 13.56 13.62 7.10
C ARG A 24 14.12 14.33 8.34
N ALA A 25 13.74 13.90 9.54
CA ALA A 25 14.17 14.52 10.78
C ALA A 25 15.68 14.36 11.04
N VAL A 26 16.27 13.23 10.65
CA VAL A 26 17.72 12.95 10.84
C VAL A 26 18.56 13.23 9.60
N GLY A 27 17.99 13.81 8.55
CA GLY A 27 18.71 14.12 7.29
C GLY A 27 19.18 12.90 6.51
N ASN A 28 18.56 11.72 6.71
CA ASN A 28 18.90 10.49 6.00
C ASN A 28 18.01 10.32 4.77
N GLU A 29 18.54 10.77 3.63
CA GLU A 29 17.87 10.72 2.33
C GLU A 29 17.55 9.29 1.87
N ARG A 30 18.41 8.30 2.20
CA ARG A 30 18.14 6.88 1.91
C ARG A 30 16.89 6.39 2.61
N MET A 31 16.80 6.65 3.92
CA MET A 31 15.65 6.23 4.73
C MET A 31 14.34 6.93 4.30
N THR A 32 14.43 8.18 3.86
CA THR A 32 13.30 8.92 3.28
C THR A 32 12.87 8.34 1.93
N GLY A 33 13.84 8.01 1.07
CA GLY A 33 13.60 7.39 -0.24
C GLY A 33 12.95 6.00 -0.12
N GLU A 34 13.43 5.18 0.82
CA GLU A 34 12.84 3.86 1.11
C GLU A 34 11.39 3.98 1.59
N GLY A 35 11.09 4.92 2.51
CA GLY A 35 9.72 5.14 2.97
C GLY A 35 8.76 5.57 1.86
N ARG A 36 9.22 6.44 0.93
CA ARG A 36 8.42 6.85 -0.25
C ARG A 36 8.18 5.71 -1.23
N LEU A 37 9.20 4.89 -1.51
CA LEU A 37 9.09 3.72 -2.37
C LEU A 37 8.11 2.69 -1.81
N GLU A 38 8.19 2.43 -0.50
CA GLU A 38 7.31 1.48 0.21
C GLU A 38 5.85 1.97 0.16
N ARG A 39 5.62 3.28 0.35
CA ARG A 39 4.30 3.91 0.19
C ARG A 39 3.76 3.77 -1.23
N ALA A 40 4.52 4.20 -2.23
CA ALA A 40 4.11 4.17 -3.63
C ALA A 40 3.80 2.74 -4.11
N LYS A 41 4.60 1.76 -3.68
CA LYS A 41 4.35 0.34 -3.97
C LYS A 41 3.07 -0.17 -3.32
N GLY A 42 2.78 0.26 -2.09
CA GLY A 42 1.53 -0.05 -1.38
C GLY A 42 0.31 0.52 -2.09
N ASP A 43 0.33 1.80 -2.47
CA ASP A 43 -0.74 2.48 -3.22
C ASP A 43 -1.00 1.80 -4.57
N LEU A 44 0.05 1.47 -5.33
CA LEU A 44 -0.07 0.74 -6.59
C LEU A 44 -0.73 -0.63 -6.39
N ARG A 45 -0.37 -1.34 -5.32
CA ARG A 45 -0.93 -2.66 -5.03
C ARG A 45 -2.40 -2.57 -4.64
N GLU A 46 -2.79 -1.56 -3.85
CA GLU A 46 -4.18 -1.35 -3.50
C GLU A 46 -5.02 -0.94 -4.72
N ALA A 47 -4.50 -0.05 -5.56
CA ALA A 47 -5.16 0.38 -6.79
C ALA A 47 -5.32 -0.79 -7.78
N ALA A 48 -4.27 -1.60 -7.97
CA ALA A 48 -4.33 -2.81 -8.80
C ALA A 48 -5.30 -3.85 -8.23
N ALA A 49 -5.33 -4.02 -6.90
CA ALA A 49 -6.28 -4.92 -6.25
C ALA A 49 -7.73 -4.46 -6.45
N ARG A 50 -8.02 -3.16 -6.28
CA ARG A 50 -9.36 -2.60 -6.53
C ARG A 50 -9.75 -2.67 -8.00
N GLY A 51 -8.82 -2.38 -8.91
CA GLY A 51 -9.06 -2.48 -10.36
C GLY A 51 -9.35 -3.93 -10.78
N GLY A 52 -8.58 -4.89 -10.27
CA GLY A 52 -8.83 -6.31 -10.47
C GLY A 52 -10.16 -6.77 -9.87
N GLU A 53 -10.53 -6.28 -8.68
CA GLU A 53 -11.81 -6.61 -8.03
C GLU A 53 -13.01 -6.02 -8.81
N ALA A 54 -12.87 -4.82 -9.37
CA ALA A 54 -13.88 -4.21 -10.24
C ALA A 54 -14.06 -4.99 -11.55
N VAL A 55 -12.94 -5.43 -12.17
CA VAL A 55 -12.95 -6.27 -13.36
C VAL A 55 -13.56 -7.65 -13.06
N ALA A 56 -13.23 -8.25 -11.93
CA ALA A 56 -13.79 -9.53 -11.50
C ALA A 56 -15.32 -9.42 -11.32
N LYS A 57 -15.82 -8.38 -10.65
CA LYS A 57 -17.26 -8.12 -10.51
C LYS A 57 -17.96 -7.88 -11.85
N GLY A 58 -17.34 -7.12 -12.75
CA GLY A 58 -17.89 -6.87 -14.09
C GLY A 58 -18.03 -8.15 -14.92
N LYS A 59 -17.03 -9.04 -14.83
CA LYS A 59 -17.03 -10.32 -15.53
C LYS A 59 -18.05 -11.31 -14.95
N ASP A 60 -18.22 -11.33 -13.63
CA ASP A 60 -19.22 -12.16 -12.93
C ASP A 60 -20.65 -11.71 -13.25
N ALA A 61 -20.87 -10.40 -13.37
CA ALA A 61 -22.16 -9.84 -13.79
C ALA A 61 -22.50 -10.09 -15.28
N LEU A 62 -21.49 -10.30 -16.12
CA LEU A 62 -21.64 -10.64 -17.55
C LEU A 62 -21.83 -12.15 -17.80
N GLN A 63 -21.51 -13.00 -16.83
CA GLN A 63 -21.68 -14.46 -16.91
C GLN A 63 -22.97 -14.99 -16.26
N ARG A 64 -23.77 -14.11 -15.65
CA ARG A 64 -25.14 -14.39 -15.18
C ARG A 64 -26.16 -14.13 -16.26
#